data_AF-A0A3S3I433-F1
#
_entry.id   AF-A0A3S3I433-F1
#
_cell.length_a   1.000
_cell.length_b   1.000
_cell.length_c   1.000
_cell.angle_alpha   90.00
_cell.angle_beta   90.00
_cell.angle_gamma   90.00
#
_symmetry.space_group_name_H-M   'P 1'
#
loop_
_entity.id
_entity.type
_entity.pdbx_description
1 polymer ?
#
loop_
_entity_poly.entity_id
_entity_poly.type
_entity_poly.pdbx_seq_one_letter_code
_entity_poly.pdbx_strand_id
1 'polypeptide(L)'
;MAGEGDRIARAGDYVFGLMDERERARAERDLEIDPAFRDAVLRLAERMRALEPQGASATASDERWQLVQRRLGELPQMRFAGLDKGDAKPQPIVINKIERKPYGVGLHSLGGRLGLAIALALAAAFALGYLAGTL
;
A
#
# COMPACT_ATOMS: atom_id res chain seq x y z
N MET A 1 -26.80 10.18 -2.10
CA MET A 1 -25.88 10.36 -3.22
C MET A 1 -24.48 10.35 -2.65
N ALA A 2 -23.62 9.40 -3.03
CA ALA A 2 -22.21 9.45 -2.63
C ALA A 2 -21.61 10.75 -3.16
N GLY A 3 -20.93 11.50 -2.30
CA GLY A 3 -20.42 12.81 -2.64
C GLY A 3 -19.26 12.71 -3.64
N GLU A 4 -18.94 13.82 -4.30
CA GLU A 4 -17.76 13.90 -5.15
C GLU A 4 -16.46 13.56 -4.38
N GLY A 5 -16.39 13.95 -3.10
CA GLY A 5 -15.29 13.60 -2.21
C GLY A 5 -15.14 12.08 -2.01
N ASP A 6 -16.25 11.35 -1.88
CA ASP A 6 -16.22 9.89 -1.70
C ASP A 6 -15.74 9.18 -2.98
N ARG A 7 -16.05 9.73 -4.15
CA ARG A 7 -15.53 9.24 -5.44
C ARG A 7 -14.03 9.46 -5.55
N ILE A 8 -13.55 10.65 -5.19
CA ILE A 8 -12.12 10.97 -5.22
C ILE A 8 -11.33 10.10 -4.24
N ALA A 9 -11.84 9.92 -3.02
CA ALA A 9 -11.22 9.04 -2.02
C ALA A 9 -11.13 7.59 -2.53
N ARG A 10 -12.23 7.03 -3.04
CA ARG A 10 -12.23 5.69 -3.64
C ARG A 10 -11.30 5.58 -4.85
N ALA A 11 -11.25 6.60 -5.70
CA ALA A 11 -10.36 6.59 -6.87
C ALA A 11 -8.89 6.54 -6.43
N GLY A 12 -8.56 7.24 -5.33
CA GLY A 12 -7.28 7.13 -4.65
C GLY A 12 -6.98 5.70 -4.21
N ASP A 13 -7.88 5.11 -3.43
CA ASP A 13 -7.68 3.75 -2.92
C ASP A 13 -7.54 2.72 -4.06
N TYR A 14 -8.26 2.91 -5.16
CA TYR A 14 -8.15 2.07 -6.35
C TYR A 14 -6.79 2.23 -7.07
N VAL A 15 -6.37 3.46 -7.39
CA VAL A 15 -5.12 3.74 -8.11
C VAL A 15 -3.88 3.31 -7.31
N PHE A 16 -3.90 3.49 -5.99
CA PHE A 16 -2.80 3.08 -5.12
C PHE A 16 -2.86 1.60 -4.71
N GLY A 17 -3.86 0.84 -5.17
CA GLY A 17 -4.00 -0.58 -4.85
C GLY A 17 -4.25 -0.86 -3.36
N LEU A 18 -4.93 0.06 -2.67
CA LEU A 18 -5.26 -0.04 -1.24
C LEU A 18 -6.57 -0.77 -0.98
N MET A 19 -7.35 -1.06 -2.03
CA MET A 19 -8.61 -1.80 -1.96
C MET A 19 -8.41 -3.30 -1.77
N ASP A 20 -9.29 -3.94 -1.01
CA ASP A 20 -9.38 -5.39 -0.98
C ASP A 20 -9.98 -5.96 -2.29
N GLU A 21 -9.92 -7.27 -2.48
CA GLU A 21 -10.39 -7.92 -3.72
C GLU A 21 -11.88 -7.68 -4.01
N ARG A 22 -12.72 -7.60 -2.98
CA ARG A 22 -14.17 -7.38 -3.12
C ARG A 22 -14.49 -5.91 -3.42
N GLU A 23 -13.75 -5.00 -2.81
CA GLU A 23 -13.79 -3.56 -3.07
C GLU A 23 -13.31 -3.27 -4.48
N ARG A 24 -12.22 -3.91 -4.90
CA ARG A 24 -11.68 -3.82 -6.25
C ARG A 24 -12.69 -4.30 -7.29
N ALA A 25 -13.28 -5.48 -7.12
CA ALA A 25 -14.29 -5.99 -8.06
C ALA A 25 -15.53 -5.09 -8.15
N ARG A 26 -15.88 -4.38 -7.06
CA ARG A 26 -16.93 -3.37 -7.08
C ARG A 26 -16.48 -2.11 -7.82
N ALA A 27 -15.28 -1.62 -7.55
CA ALA A 27 -14.71 -0.47 -8.24
C ALA A 27 -14.57 -0.71 -9.76
N GLU A 28 -14.19 -1.92 -10.17
CA GLU A 28 -14.10 -2.30 -11.58
C GLU A 28 -15.47 -2.27 -12.27
N ARG A 29 -16.53 -2.73 -11.59
CA ARG A 29 -17.90 -2.57 -12.08
C ARG A 29 -18.33 -1.09 -12.12
N ASP A 30 -17.95 -0.32 -11.12
CA ASP A 30 -18.25 1.12 -11.05
C ASP A 30 -17.53 1.92 -12.14
N LEU A 31 -16.37 1.47 -12.63
CA LEU A 31 -15.68 2.10 -13.78
C LEU A 31 -16.51 2.03 -15.07
N GLU A 32 -17.30 0.97 -15.24
CA GLU A 32 -18.19 0.80 -16.39
C GLU A 32 -19.45 1.67 -16.24
N ILE A 33 -20.00 1.74 -15.02
CA ILE A 33 -21.32 2.35 -14.76
C ILE A 33 -21.24 3.84 -14.45
N ASP A 34 -20.23 4.30 -13.69
CA ASP A 34 -20.10 5.68 -13.21
C ASP A 34 -19.00 6.46 -13.99
N PRO A 35 -19.39 7.34 -14.94
CA PRO A 35 -18.43 8.14 -15.70
C PRO A 35 -17.63 9.11 -14.82
N ALA A 36 -18.23 9.67 -13.76
CA ALA A 36 -17.54 10.62 -12.88
C ALA A 36 -16.44 9.94 -12.05
N PHE A 37 -16.69 8.70 -11.63
CA PHE A 37 -15.68 7.87 -10.96
C PHE A 37 -14.52 7.55 -11.91
N ARG A 38 -14.82 7.15 -13.16
CA ARG A 38 -13.80 6.90 -14.18
C ARG A 38 -12.93 8.13 -14.45
N ASP A 39 -13.53 9.30 -14.57
CA ASP A 39 -12.79 10.56 -14.77
C ASP A 39 -11.92 10.92 -13.55
N ALA A 40 -12.36 10.61 -12.34
CA ALA A 40 -11.55 10.78 -11.13
C ALA A 40 -10.32 9.87 -11.13
N VAL A 41 -10.48 8.60 -11.51
CA VAL A 41 -9.37 7.63 -11.65
C VAL A 41 -8.37 8.08 -12.71
N LEU A 42 -8.84 8.48 -13.90
CA LEU A 42 -7.98 8.95 -14.99
C LEU A 42 -7.18 10.19 -14.61
N ARG A 43 -7.84 11.22 -14.06
CA ARG A 43 -7.15 12.46 -13.61
C ARG A 43 -6.08 12.16 -12.56
N LEU A 44 -6.34 11.22 -11.65
CA LEU A 44 -5.37 10.84 -10.63
C LEU A 44 -4.21 10.05 -11.24
N ALA A 45 -4.46 9.09 -12.12
CA ALA A 45 -3.44 8.32 -12.81
C ALA A 45 -2.52 9.21 -13.65
N GLU A 46 -3.08 10.19 -14.37
CA GLU A 46 -2.30 11.19 -15.11
C GLU A 46 -1.42 12.04 -14.20
N ARG A 47 -1.95 12.48 -13.06
CA ARG A 47 -1.15 13.20 -12.05
C ARG A 47 0.01 12.35 -11.55
N MET A 48 -0.20 11.07 -11.30
CA MET A 48 0.87 10.15 -10.88
C MET A 48 1.91 9.95 -11.98
N ARG A 49 1.48 9.84 -13.23
CA ARG A 49 2.38 9.74 -14.38
C ARG A 49 3.22 11.00 -14.57
N ALA A 50 2.66 12.19 -14.31
CA ALA A 50 3.41 13.45 -14.37
C ALA A 50 4.50 13.54 -13.29
N LEU A 51 4.36 12.80 -12.18
CA LEU A 51 5.39 12.69 -11.13
C LEU A 51 6.50 11.70 -11.48
N GLU A 52 6.29 10.84 -12.48
CA GLU A 52 7.30 9.90 -12.93
C GLU A 52 8.39 10.67 -13.70
N PRO A 53 9.64 10.71 -13.21
CA PRO A 53 10.70 11.40 -13.92
C PRO A 53 10.97 10.68 -15.25
N GLN A 54 10.85 11.43 -16.36
CA GLN A 54 11.08 10.90 -17.70
C GLN A 54 12.45 10.23 -17.78
N GLY A 55 12.49 8.92 -18.06
CA GLY A 55 13.73 8.15 -18.13
C GLY A 55 14.17 7.47 -16.82
N ALA A 56 13.23 7.19 -15.90
CA ALA A 56 13.46 6.29 -14.77
C ALA A 56 13.69 4.83 -15.22
N SER A 57 14.81 4.56 -15.90
CA SER A 57 15.34 3.19 -16.00
C SER A 57 15.65 2.70 -14.59
N ALA A 58 15.19 1.50 -14.24
CA ALA A 58 15.44 0.86 -12.94
C ALA A 58 16.93 0.76 -12.58
N THR A 59 17.83 0.92 -13.55
CA THR A 59 19.29 0.79 -13.40
C THR A 59 20.01 1.99 -12.80
N ALA A 60 19.40 3.19 -12.72
CA ALA A 60 20.02 4.38 -12.10
C ALA A 60 19.42 4.71 -10.71
N SER A 61 18.96 3.69 -9.98
CA SER A 61 18.34 3.80 -8.65
C SER A 61 19.25 4.47 -7.62
N ASP A 62 20.47 3.97 -7.48
CA ASP A 62 21.26 4.23 -6.26
C ASP A 62 21.90 5.62 -6.27
N GLU A 63 22.43 6.06 -7.41
CA GLU A 63 22.99 7.42 -7.54
C GLU A 63 21.90 8.50 -7.40
N ARG A 64 20.69 8.24 -7.94
CA ARG A 64 19.55 9.13 -7.76
C ARG A 64 19.10 9.18 -6.31
N TRP A 65 19.10 8.05 -5.61
CA TRP A 65 18.77 8.01 -4.20
C TRP A 65 19.77 8.83 -3.36
N GLN A 66 21.07 8.72 -3.63
CA GLN A 66 22.09 9.55 -2.98
C GLN A 66 21.89 11.06 -3.25
N LEU A 67 21.50 11.43 -4.47
CA LEU A 67 21.19 12.81 -4.83
C LEU A 67 19.97 13.33 -4.05
N VAL A 68 18.90 12.53 -3.95
CA VAL A 68 17.71 12.85 -3.16
C VAL A 68 18.08 13.03 -1.68
N GLN A 69 18.86 12.12 -1.10
CA GLN A 69 19.32 12.23 0.30
C GLN A 69 20.10 13.52 0.55
N ARG A 70 21.02 13.88 -0.36
CA ARG A 70 21.78 15.13 -0.26
C ARG A 70 20.88 16.34 -0.33
N ARG A 71 19.99 16.39 -1.33
CA ARG A 71 19.01 17.48 -1.50
C ARG A 71 18.10 17.64 -0.30
N LEU A 72 17.62 16.54 0.26
CA LEU A 72 16.82 16.56 1.48
C LEU A 72 17.62 17.14 2.65
N GLY A 73 18.87 16.71 2.85
CA GLY A 73 19.74 17.27 3.90
C GLY A 73 20.05 18.76 3.73
N GLU A 74 20.06 19.28 2.49
CA GLU A 74 20.26 20.71 2.19
C GLU A 74 19.01 21.58 2.48
N LEU A 75 17.83 20.96 2.66
CA LEU A 75 16.60 21.73 2.88
C LEU A 75 16.62 22.45 4.24
N PRO A 76 16.19 23.74 4.29
CA PRO A 76 16.18 24.52 5.53
C PRO A 76 15.42 23.82 6.66
N GLN A 77 14.28 23.19 6.36
CA GLN A 77 13.48 22.45 7.34
C GLN A 77 14.19 21.26 7.99
N MET A 78 15.21 20.68 7.34
CA MET A 78 16.01 19.60 7.92
C MET A 78 17.21 20.13 8.73
N ARG A 79 17.68 21.35 8.43
CA ARG A 79 18.73 22.02 9.21
C ARG A 79 18.28 22.30 10.65
N PHE A 80 16.99 22.58 10.88
CA PHE A 80 16.44 22.83 12.22
C PHE A 80 16.19 21.55 13.03
N ALA A 81 16.01 20.40 12.38
CA ALA A 81 15.83 19.11 13.07
C ALA A 81 17.09 18.67 13.84
N GLY A 82 18.27 19.22 13.52
CA GLY A 82 19.52 18.99 14.24
C GLY A 82 19.85 20.03 15.32
N LEU A 83 19.14 21.17 15.36
CA LEU A 83 19.42 22.28 16.29
C LEU A 83 18.56 22.21 17.57
N ASP A 84 17.51 21.40 17.58
CA ASP A 84 16.60 21.24 18.72
C ASP A 84 16.97 20.04 19.63
N LYS A 85 18.28 19.75 19.75
CA LYS A 85 18.80 18.73 20.70
C LYS A 85 19.13 19.30 22.08
N GLY A 86 18.87 20.59 22.31
CA GLY A 86 18.95 21.24 23.61
C GLY A 86 17.59 21.84 23.98
N ASP A 87 16.91 21.23 24.94
CA ASP A 87 15.82 21.83 25.73
C ASP A 87 14.42 22.01 25.11
N ALA A 88 14.03 21.24 24.10
CA ALA A 88 12.61 21.04 23.78
C ALA A 88 12.16 19.65 24.26
N LYS A 89 11.47 19.61 25.41
CA LYS A 89 10.64 18.45 25.79
C LYS A 89 9.75 18.12 24.59
N PRO A 90 9.82 16.90 24.01
CA PRO A 90 9.00 16.57 22.85
C PRO A 90 7.55 16.73 23.26
N GLN A 91 6.90 17.77 22.74
CA GLN A 91 5.46 17.87 22.87
C GLN A 91 4.90 16.62 22.18
N PRO A 92 4.08 15.82 22.86
CA PRO A 92 3.50 14.65 22.24
C PRO A 92 2.70 15.17 21.05
N ILE A 93 3.17 14.87 19.84
CA ILE A 93 2.42 15.13 18.62
C ILE A 93 1.19 14.24 18.76
N VAL A 94 0.09 14.82 19.24
CA VAL A 94 -1.20 14.16 19.29
C VAL A 94 -1.68 14.11 17.84
N ILE A 95 -1.11 13.18 17.07
CA ILE A 95 -1.69 12.77 15.80
C ILE A 95 -3.00 12.14 16.20
N ASN A 96 -4.09 12.91 16.11
CA ASN A 96 -5.44 12.40 16.27
C ASN A 96 -5.52 11.11 15.47
N LYS A 97 -5.64 10.03 16.24
CA LYS A 97 -5.56 8.64 15.83
C LYS A 97 -6.23 8.50 14.46
N ILE A 98 -5.43 8.45 13.41
CA ILE A 98 -5.92 7.94 12.13
C ILE A 98 -6.29 6.51 12.50
N GLU A 99 -7.59 6.22 12.64
CA GLU A 99 -8.13 4.86 12.76
C GLU A 99 -7.90 4.11 11.44
N ARG A 100 -6.65 4.06 10.99
CA ARG A 100 -6.19 3.04 10.06
C ARG A 100 -6.16 1.76 10.86
N LYS A 101 -7.29 1.05 10.82
CA LYS A 101 -7.35 -0.36 11.17
C LYS A 101 -6.24 -1.02 10.34
N PRO A 102 -5.17 -1.56 10.96
CA PRO A 102 -4.12 -2.21 10.21
C PRO A 102 -4.76 -3.35 9.43
N TYR A 103 -4.69 -3.28 8.09
CA TYR A 103 -5.07 -4.39 7.23
C TYR A 103 -4.13 -5.53 7.58
N GLY A 104 -4.65 -6.50 8.32
CA GLY A 104 -3.94 -7.68 8.77
C GLY A 104 -3.71 -8.64 7.59
N VAL A 105 -2.78 -8.30 6.71
CA VAL A 105 -2.19 -9.27 5.79
C VAL A 105 -1.15 -10.05 6.58
N GLY A 106 -1.65 -10.89 7.48
CA GLY A 106 -0.86 -11.86 8.23
C GLY A 106 -1.48 -13.23 8.03
N LEU A 107 -0.68 -14.28 8.15
CA LEU A 107 -1.08 -15.69 8.06
C LEU A 107 -2.26 -16.06 9.00
N HIS A 108 -2.62 -15.16 9.92
CA HIS A 108 -3.80 -15.21 10.78
C HIS A 108 -5.14 -14.89 10.08
N SER A 109 -5.12 -14.40 8.84
CA SER A 109 -6.33 -14.14 8.03
C SER A 109 -6.99 -15.43 7.53
N LEU A 110 -6.22 -16.52 7.41
CA LEU A 110 -6.79 -17.87 7.34
C LEU A 110 -7.19 -18.28 8.75
N GLY A 111 -8.46 -18.03 9.10
CA GLY A 111 -9.04 -18.30 10.42
C GLY A 111 -8.52 -19.61 11.02
N GLY A 112 -7.94 -19.52 12.22
CA GLY A 112 -6.95 -20.48 12.73
C GLY A 112 -7.29 -21.98 12.60
N ARG A 113 -8.56 -22.37 12.67
CA ARG A 113 -8.98 -23.78 12.50
C ARG A 113 -8.93 -24.25 11.04
N LEU A 114 -9.25 -23.37 10.08
CA LEU A 114 -9.25 -23.71 8.66
C LEU A 114 -7.83 -23.80 8.11
N GLY A 115 -6.95 -22.88 8.53
CA GLY A 115 -5.52 -22.92 8.18
C GLY A 115 -4.82 -24.19 8.68
N LEU A 116 -5.14 -24.62 9.91
CA LEU A 116 -4.58 -25.84 10.49
C LEU A 116 -5.08 -27.11 9.76
N ALA A 117 -6.35 -27.14 9.35
CA ALA A 117 -6.90 -28.24 8.55
C ALA A 117 -6.22 -28.37 7.19
N ILE A 118 -5.96 -27.24 6.50
CA ILE A 118 -5.26 -27.23 5.21
C ILE A 118 -3.82 -27.70 5.36
N ALA A 119 -3.11 -27.25 6.39
CA ALA A 119 -1.75 -27.69 6.66
C ALA A 119 -1.64 -29.20 6.92
N LEU A 120 -2.55 -29.77 7.73
CA LEU A 120 -2.60 -31.21 7.98
C LEU A 120 -2.96 -32.01 6.71
N ALA A 121 -3.90 -31.52 5.90
CA ALA A 121 -4.27 -32.17 4.65
C ALA A 121 -3.10 -32.24 3.66
N LEU A 122 -2.33 -31.16 3.52
CA LEU A 122 -1.13 -31.13 2.68
C LEU A 122 -0.05 -32.07 3.19
N ALA A 123 0.20 -32.10 4.50
CA ALA A 123 1.18 -33.01 5.11
C ALA A 123 0.80 -34.48 4.91
N ALA A 124 -0.48 -34.81 5.08
CA ALA A 124 -0.99 -36.17 4.87
C ALA A 124 -0.92 -36.61 3.40
N ALA A 125 -1.29 -35.73 2.47
CA ALA A 125 -1.16 -36.00 1.04
C ALA A 125 0.29 -36.22 0.63
N PHE A 126 1.23 -35.44 1.19
CA PHE A 126 2.65 -35.57 0.92
C PHE A 126 3.22 -36.88 1.47
N ALA A 127 2.85 -37.27 2.69
CA ALA A 127 3.28 -38.54 3.30
C ALA A 127 2.74 -39.76 2.54
N LEU A 128 1.47 -39.73 2.12
CA LEU A 128 0.87 -40.78 1.31
C LEU A 128 1.49 -40.88 -0.08
N GLY A 129 1.77 -39.75 -0.73
CA GLY A 129 2.47 -39.71 -2.01
C GLY A 129 3.90 -40.26 -1.92
N TYR A 130 4.61 -39.93 -0.83
CA TYR A 130 5.96 -40.47 -0.57
C TYR A 130 5.93 -41.99 -0.41
N LEU A 131 5.04 -42.51 0.43
CA LEU A 131 4.89 -43.96 0.66
C LEU A 131 4.51 -44.73 -0.61
N ALA A 132 3.60 -44.18 -1.43
CA ALA A 132 3.19 -44.78 -2.70
C ALA A 132 4.30 -44.72 -3.78
N GLY A 133 5.19 -43.73 -3.72
CA GLY A 133 6.33 -43.61 -4.63
C GLY A 133 7.56 -44.41 -4.20
N THR A 134 7.60 -44.90 -2.96
CA THR A 134 8.71 -45.72 -2.42
C THR A 134 8.45 -47.24 -2.52
N LEU A 135 7.28 -47.66 -3.01
CA LEU A 135 6.88 -49.05 -3.19
C LEU A 135 6.99 -49.46 -4.67
#